data_AF-A0A355IX67-F1
#
_entry.id   AF-A0A355IX67-F1
#
_cell.length_a   1.000
_cell.length_b   1.000
_cell.length_c   1.000
_cell.angle_alpha   90.00
_cell.angle_beta   90.00
_cell.angle_gamma   90.00
#
_symmetry.space_group_name_H-M   'P 1'
#
loop_
_entity.id
_entity.type
_entity.pdbx_description
1 polymer ?
#
loop_
_entity_poly.entity_id
_entity_poly.type
_entity_poly.pdbx_seq_one_letter_code
_entity_poly.pdbx_strand_id
1 'polypeptide(L)'
;MNEISLYAFPDKKESSFDFYEDDGTSLEYRKGSYSVSHITLKAIDDESILEIGGANGEFKGKIANRQWNIIMHVENKPVSVRCNEKLIPDEKYFWDESRKELTISGIIAPAIVKVKR
;
A
#
# COMPACT_ATOMS: atom_id res chain seq x y z
N MET A 1 14.79 8.68 -0.99
CA MET A 1 14.26 7.31 -0.96
C MET A 1 12.90 7.34 -1.66
N ASN A 2 12.71 6.57 -2.74
CA ASN A 2 11.48 6.54 -3.55
C ASN A 2 10.60 5.33 -3.24
N GLU A 3 11.00 4.52 -2.26
CA GLU A 3 10.33 3.28 -1.86
C GLU A 3 9.76 3.44 -0.46
N ILE A 4 8.58 2.86 -0.24
CA ILE A 4 7.90 2.77 1.05
C ILE A 4 7.53 1.31 1.29
N SER A 5 7.83 0.81 2.48
CA SER A 5 7.34 -0.49 2.93
C SER A 5 6.09 -0.31 3.80
N LEU A 6 4.98 -0.93 3.39
CA LEU A 6 3.72 -0.91 4.11
C LEU A 6 3.43 -2.30 4.68
N TYR A 7 3.46 -2.41 6.00
CA TYR A 7 3.01 -3.62 6.69
C TYR A 7 1.50 -3.54 6.91
N ALA A 8 0.78 -4.52 6.38
CA ALA A 8 -0.68 -4.55 6.35
C ALA A 8 -1.20 -5.78 7.13
N PHE A 9 -2.11 -5.54 8.07
CA PHE A 9 -2.72 -6.57 8.90
C PHE A 9 -4.25 -6.53 8.70
N PRO A 10 -4.78 -7.31 7.74
CA PRO A 10 -6.20 -7.24 7.38
C PRO A 10 -7.11 -7.75 8.50
N ASP A 11 -8.19 -7.03 8.77
CA ASP A 11 -9.27 -7.43 9.67
C ASP A 11 -10.64 -7.26 8.98
N LYS A 12 -11.69 -7.89 9.49
CA LYS A 12 -13.06 -7.72 8.98
C LYS A 12 -13.52 -6.27 9.10
N LYS A 13 -13.13 -5.58 10.18
CA LYS A 13 -13.39 -4.15 10.32
C LYS A 13 -12.39 -3.38 9.45
N GLU A 14 -12.91 -2.51 8.60
CA GLU A 14 -12.07 -1.62 7.80
C GLU A 14 -11.23 -0.71 8.70
N SER A 15 -9.94 -0.62 8.36
CA SER A 15 -8.96 0.27 8.97
C SER A 15 -8.46 1.26 7.93
N SER A 16 -8.00 2.43 8.38
CA SER A 16 -7.49 3.46 7.50
C SER A 16 -6.26 4.16 8.08
N PHE A 17 -5.44 4.72 7.19
CA PHE A 17 -4.23 5.45 7.52
C PHE A 17 -3.97 6.54 6.48
N ASP A 18 -3.64 7.76 6.93
CA ASP A 18 -3.21 8.84 6.05
C ASP A 18 -1.68 8.92 6.05
N PHE A 19 -1.07 8.58 4.91
CA PHE A 19 0.36 8.77 4.72
C PHE A 19 0.66 10.21 4.31
N TYR A 20 1.09 10.99 5.30
CA TYR A 20 1.41 12.41 5.18
C TYR A 20 2.88 12.65 4.87
N GLU A 21 3.15 13.59 3.95
CA GLU A 21 4.51 13.96 3.57
C GLU A 21 4.64 15.46 3.29
N ASP A 22 5.76 16.04 3.70
CA ASP A 22 6.18 17.40 3.37
C ASP A 22 7.68 17.44 3.04
N ASP A 23 8.28 18.63 2.98
CA ASP A 23 9.71 18.79 2.70
C ASP A 23 10.63 18.45 3.89
N GLY A 24 10.08 18.14 5.07
CA GLY A 24 10.77 17.78 6.30
C GLY A 24 11.70 18.85 6.89
N THR A 25 11.72 20.08 6.35
CA THR A 25 12.74 21.08 6.69
C THR A 25 12.19 22.49 6.91
N SER A 26 11.08 22.84 6.26
CA SER A 26 10.48 24.18 6.35
C SER A 26 9.19 24.20 7.17
N LEU A 27 8.58 25.38 7.29
CA LEU A 27 7.24 25.56 7.88
C LEU A 27 6.15 25.73 6.81
N GLU A 28 6.44 25.47 5.53
CA GLU A 28 5.48 25.66 4.43
C GLU A 28 4.30 24.69 4.50
N TYR A 29 4.43 23.58 5.24
CA TYR A 29 3.32 22.67 5.54
C TYR A 29 2.13 23.40 6.19
N ARG A 30 2.38 24.45 6.99
CA ARG A 30 1.35 25.31 7.61
C ARG A 30 0.54 26.10 6.59
N LYS A 31 1.07 26.26 5.38
CA LYS A 31 0.42 26.92 4.25
C LYS A 31 -0.13 25.92 3.22
N GLY A 32 -0.16 24.63 3.55
CA GLY A 32 -0.68 23.58 2.68
C GLY A 32 0.36 22.90 1.78
N SER A 33 1.67 23.15 1.97
CA SER A 33 2.71 22.47 1.20
C SER A 33 3.01 21.09 1.76
N TYR A 34 2.12 20.14 1.48
CA TYR A 34 2.25 18.72 1.85
C TYR A 34 1.45 17.86 0.86
N SER A 35 1.66 16.55 0.90
CA SER A 35 0.82 15.59 0.22
C SER A 35 0.30 14.50 1.16
N VAL A 36 -0.89 13.97 0.87
CA VAL A 36 -1.51 12.88 1.61
C VAL A 36 -1.93 11.78 0.66
N SER A 37 -1.57 10.53 0.99
CA SER A 37 -2.15 9.32 0.39
C SER A 37 -3.04 8.64 1.41
N HIS A 38 -4.35 8.57 1.14
CA HIS A 38 -5.30 7.85 1.98
C HIS A 38 -5.21 6.36 1.72
N ILE A 39 -5.06 5.55 2.75
CA ILE A 39 -4.91 4.09 2.66
C ILE A 39 -6.04 3.44 3.44
N THR A 40 -6.71 2.44 2.86
CA THR A 40 -7.72 1.62 3.56
C THR A 40 -7.40 0.15 3.42
N LEU A 41 -7.76 -0.63 4.44
CA LEU A 41 -7.54 -2.07 4.46
C LEU A 41 -8.71 -2.77 5.14
N LYS A 42 -9.23 -3.81 4.48
CA LYS A 42 -10.25 -4.71 5.04
C LYS A 42 -10.10 -6.12 4.50
N ALA A 43 -10.61 -7.08 5.26
CA ALA A 43 -10.86 -8.44 4.81
C ALA A 43 -12.37 -8.66 4.63
N ILE A 44 -12.77 -9.13 3.45
CA ILE A 44 -14.15 -9.54 3.15
C ILE A 44 -14.08 -11.00 2.72
N ASP A 45 -14.78 -11.87 3.43
CA ASP A 45 -14.76 -13.32 3.19
C ASP A 45 -13.31 -13.88 3.10
N ASP A 46 -12.95 -14.46 1.96
CA ASP A 46 -11.62 -15.02 1.68
C ASP A 46 -10.64 -14.00 1.09
N GLU A 47 -11.04 -12.75 0.87
CA GLU A 47 -10.23 -11.71 0.21
C GLU A 47 -9.78 -10.61 1.19
N SER A 48 -8.54 -10.15 1.02
CA SER A 48 -8.03 -8.91 1.64
C SER A 48 -7.89 -7.83 0.59
N ILE A 49 -8.44 -6.65 0.87
CA ILE A 49 -8.53 -5.51 -0.05
C ILE A 49 -7.78 -4.34 0.60
N LEU A 50 -6.67 -3.96 -0.03
CA LEU A 50 -5.85 -2.81 0.32
C LEU A 50 -5.99 -1.75 -0.76
N GLU A 51 -6.42 -0.55 -0.40
CA GLU A 51 -6.49 0.59 -1.31
C GLU A 51 -5.44 1.60 -0.89
N ILE A 52 -4.61 2.04 -1.83
CA ILE A 52 -3.63 3.11 -1.66
C ILE A 52 -4.04 4.23 -2.61
N GLY A 53 -4.55 5.34 -2.06
CA GLY A 53 -4.91 6.52 -2.81
C GLY A 53 -3.68 7.22 -3.42
N GLY A 54 -3.92 8.07 -4.42
CA GLY A 54 -2.85 8.91 -4.97
C GLY A 54 -2.33 9.93 -3.94
N ALA A 55 -1.09 10.37 -4.11
CA ALA A 55 -0.50 11.41 -3.27
C ALA A 55 -1.06 12.79 -3.66
N ASN A 56 -2.12 13.22 -2.96
CA ASN A 56 -2.83 14.48 -3.21
C ASN A 56 -2.18 15.64 -2.46
N GLY A 57 -1.97 16.78 -3.13
CA GLY A 57 -1.23 17.93 -2.58
C GLY A 57 0.20 17.99 -3.10
N GLU A 58 0.89 19.10 -2.89
CA GLU A 58 2.20 19.37 -3.50
C GLU A 58 3.16 20.02 -2.51
N PHE A 59 4.44 19.68 -2.62
CA PHE A 59 5.52 20.32 -1.86
C PHE A 59 6.84 20.23 -2.64
N LYS A 60 7.81 21.07 -2.27
CA LYS A 60 9.10 21.12 -2.94
C LYS A 60 9.83 19.77 -2.81
N GLY A 61 10.16 19.16 -3.95
CA GLY A 61 10.90 17.90 -3.97
C GLY A 61 10.04 16.65 -3.82
N LYS A 62 8.70 16.77 -3.93
CA LYS A 62 7.78 15.62 -3.94
C LYS A 62 8.19 14.59 -5.00
N ILE A 63 8.19 13.33 -4.60
CA ILE A 63 8.47 12.20 -5.50
C ILE A 63 7.18 11.85 -6.24
N ALA A 64 7.18 12.03 -7.57
CA ALA A 64 6.00 11.75 -8.40
C ALA A 64 5.61 10.27 -8.43
N ASN A 65 6.60 9.36 -8.42
CA ASN A 65 6.38 7.92 -8.53
C ASN A 65 7.02 7.20 -7.33
N ARG A 66 6.26 7.06 -6.24
CA ARG A 66 6.66 6.19 -5.13
C ARG A 66 6.32 4.74 -5.45
N GLN A 67 7.24 3.86 -5.08
CA GLN A 67 7.03 2.42 -5.14
C GLN A 67 6.63 1.92 -3.76
N TRP A 68 5.50 1.24 -3.69
CA TRP A 68 4.98 0.63 -2.47
C TRP A 68 5.33 -0.86 -2.46
N ASN A 69 6.11 -1.25 -1.45
CA ASN A 69 6.40 -2.64 -1.12
C ASN A 69 5.44 -3.05 0.00
N ILE A 70 4.45 -3.88 -0.33
CA ILE A 70 3.40 -4.29 0.61
C ILE A 70 3.83 -5.60 1.25
N ILE A 71 3.81 -5.66 2.58
CA ILE A 71 3.99 -6.88 3.36
C ILE A 71 2.68 -7.14 4.08
N MET A 72 1.85 -8.02 3.53
CA MET A 72 0.53 -8.31 4.04
C MET A 72 0.53 -9.60 4.84
N HIS A 73 0.01 -9.54 6.05
CA HIS A 73 -0.23 -10.74 6.85
C HIS A 73 -1.45 -11.49 6.32
N VAL A 74 -1.26 -12.73 5.87
CA VAL A 74 -2.34 -13.59 5.36
C VAL A 74 -2.12 -15.00 5.89
N GLU A 75 -3.18 -15.70 6.33
CA GLU A 75 -3.03 -16.99 7.04
C GLU A 75 -2.62 -18.16 6.13
N ASN A 76 -3.06 -18.13 4.87
CA ASN A 76 -2.83 -19.17 3.89
C ASN A 76 -2.11 -18.61 2.66
N LYS A 77 -1.44 -19.49 1.92
CA LYS A 77 -0.86 -19.15 0.63
C LYS A 77 -1.97 -18.56 -0.27
N PRO A 78 -1.78 -17.36 -0.84
CA PRO A 78 -2.78 -16.76 -1.71
C PRO A 78 -3.10 -17.62 -2.93
N VAL A 79 -4.38 -17.70 -3.28
CA VAL A 79 -4.88 -18.29 -4.52
C VAL A 79 -4.67 -17.35 -5.70
N SER A 80 -4.80 -16.04 -5.47
CA SER A 80 -4.49 -15.02 -6.48
C SER A 80 -4.17 -13.67 -5.86
N VAL A 81 -3.26 -12.94 -6.50
CA VAL A 81 -2.91 -11.56 -6.16
C VAL A 81 -3.22 -10.68 -7.35
N ARG A 82 -3.97 -9.59 -7.14
CA ARG A 82 -4.33 -8.62 -8.20
C ARG A 82 -4.01 -7.21 -7.78
N CYS A 83 -3.64 -6.38 -8.75
CA CYS A 83 -3.55 -4.93 -8.61
C CYS A 83 -4.36 -4.28 -9.74
N ASN A 84 -5.37 -3.46 -9.39
CA ASN A 84 -6.28 -2.83 -10.34
C ASN A 84 -6.86 -3.86 -11.33
N GLU A 85 -7.41 -4.95 -10.78
CA GLU A 85 -7.99 -6.11 -11.48
C GLU A 85 -7.02 -6.98 -12.31
N LYS A 86 -5.79 -6.52 -12.56
CA LYS A 86 -4.76 -7.28 -13.25
C LYS A 86 -4.06 -8.25 -12.30
N LEU A 87 -3.88 -9.50 -12.74
CA LEU A 87 -3.08 -10.48 -12.01
C LEU A 87 -1.64 -9.98 -11.85
N ILE A 88 -1.11 -10.11 -10.64
CA ILE A 88 0.31 -9.93 -10.37
C ILE A 88 1.01 -11.27 -10.67
N PRO A 89 2.03 -11.28 -11.55
CA PRO A 89 2.81 -12.49 -11.82
C PRO A 89 3.52 -13.02 -10.56
N ASP A 90 3.74 -14.33 -10.51
CA ASP A 90 4.37 -15.00 -9.36
C ASP A 90 5.77 -14.46 -9.05
N GLU A 91 6.52 -13.97 -10.04
CA GLU A 91 7.83 -13.36 -9.85
C GLU A 91 7.79 -11.98 -9.16
N LYS A 92 6.61 -11.38 -9.00
CA LYS A 92 6.40 -10.06 -8.38
C LYS A 92 5.90 -10.13 -6.94
N TYR A 93 5.66 -11.33 -6.42
CA TYR A 93 5.33 -11.52 -5.01
C TYR A 93 6.04 -12.73 -4.42
N PHE A 94 6.19 -12.74 -3.10
CA PHE A 94 6.77 -13.84 -2.35
C PHE A 94 5.90 -14.17 -1.15
N TRP A 95 5.58 -15.45 -0.96
CA TRP A 95 4.82 -15.94 0.17
C TRP A 95 5.76 -16.66 1.16
N ASP A 96 5.88 -16.10 2.35
CA ASP A 96 6.59 -16.71 3.47
C ASP A 96 5.62 -17.48 4.36
N GLU A 97 5.60 -18.80 4.22
CA GLU A 97 4.74 -19.69 5.01
C GLU A 97 5.06 -19.67 6.50
N SER A 98 6.32 -19.46 6.88
CA SER A 98 6.73 -19.47 8.29
C SER A 98 6.28 -18.21 9.03
N ARG A 99 6.25 -17.08 8.32
CA ARG A 99 5.87 -15.77 8.86
C ARG A 99 4.41 -15.41 8.60
N LYS A 100 3.74 -16.18 7.74
CA LYS A 100 2.41 -15.88 7.24
C LYS A 100 2.34 -14.50 6.56
N GLU A 101 3.36 -14.19 5.76
CA GLU A 101 3.54 -12.89 5.11
C GLU A 101 3.60 -13.02 3.59
N LEU A 102 2.76 -12.26 2.89
CA LEU A 102 2.84 -12.03 1.46
C LEU A 102 3.54 -10.69 1.19
N THR A 103 4.69 -10.73 0.51
CA THR A 103 5.39 -9.54 0.03
C THR A 103 5.04 -9.29 -1.43
N ILE A 104 4.57 -8.09 -1.77
CA ILE A 104 4.28 -7.62 -3.14
C ILE A 104 5.11 -6.37 -3.39
N SER A 105 5.96 -6.38 -4.42
CA SER A 105 6.92 -5.30 -4.66
C SER A 105 6.49 -4.33 -5.75
N GLY A 106 6.81 -3.05 -5.56
CA GLY A 106 6.76 -2.04 -6.62
C GLY A 106 5.37 -1.62 -7.08
N ILE A 107 4.37 -1.64 -6.20
CA ILE A 107 3.03 -1.12 -6.51
C ILE A 107 3.07 0.40 -6.65
N ILE A 108 2.40 0.94 -7.67
CA ILE A 108 2.29 2.38 -7.93
C ILE A 108 0.87 2.83 -7.59
N ALA A 109 0.74 3.82 -6.72
CA ALA A 109 -0.55 4.40 -6.36
C ALA A 109 -1.04 5.41 -7.44
N PRO A 110 -2.37 5.57 -7.64
CA PRO A 110 -3.44 4.90 -6.93
C PRO A 110 -3.56 3.42 -7.31
N ALA A 111 -3.77 2.57 -6.31
CA ALA A 111 -3.84 1.13 -6.49
C ALA A 111 -4.86 0.48 -5.55
N ILE A 112 -5.57 -0.52 -6.07
CA ILE A 112 -6.35 -1.47 -5.30
C ILE A 112 -5.69 -2.82 -5.42
N VAL A 113 -5.14 -3.31 -4.33
CA VAL A 113 -4.52 -4.63 -4.22
C VAL A 113 -5.50 -5.58 -3.55
N LYS A 114 -5.81 -6.68 -4.25
CA LYS A 114 -6.68 -7.74 -3.78
C LYS A 114 -5.91 -9.04 -3.63
N VAL A 115 -6.00 -9.65 -2.47
CA VAL A 115 -5.33 -10.92 -2.15
C VAL A 115 -6.39 -11.92 -1.76
N LYS A 116 -6.62 -12.91 -2.62
CA LYS A 116 -7.55 -14.02 -2.37
C LYS A 116 -6.82 -15.17 -1.69
N ARG A 117 -7.37 -15.69 -0.61
CA ARG A 117 -6.82 -16.79 0.21
C ARG A 117 -7.47 -18.13 -0.09
#